data_AF-A0A378YWX6-F1
#
_entry.id   AF-A0A378YWX6-F1
#
_cell.length_a   1.000
_cell.length_b   1.000
_cell.length_c   1.000
_cell.angle_alpha   90.00
_cell.angle_beta   90.00
_cell.angle_gamma   90.00
#
_symmetry.space_group_name_H-M   'P 1'
#
loop_
_entity.id
_entity.type
_entity.pdbx_description
1 polymer ?
#
loop_
_entity_poly.entity_id
_entity_poly.type
_entity_poly.pdbx_seq_one_letter_code
_entity_poly.pdbx_strand_id
1 'polypeptide(L)'
;MTPAIPYGGAAVGPVYRFIRDERRVPVTAISPSIGRSERDVDRALEYLRFHRLVDDSRDTAGAVRATSPLLALGRLALLAMADEIPEVDLAELVEPETVAHALQRAALQSVTQHIAVSVDCFTALTETAVTMAERNLTVYHARPLLGSTQAVRSIVEYARLKGLPVTSVWSRAFVAAAENAELQQWLRERDIALVVHSASDVRGVVIDDGRLGVLHHDLEGVVVRTRCDGLTPESTGARPASRRLRVLRGVVDGNTDEELSVRLNVSVKTIRRDVTRVRELLGVSSRTSLIATARVLHLA
;
A
#
# COMPACT_ATOMS: atom_id res chain seq x y z
N MET A 1 17.97 9.13 -25.93
CA MET A 1 18.90 8.09 -25.46
C MET A 1 18.14 7.22 -24.48
N THR A 2 17.81 5.99 -24.85
CA THR A 2 17.20 5.04 -23.93
C THR A 2 18.25 4.66 -22.89
N PRO A 3 18.01 4.81 -21.58
CA PRO A 3 18.97 4.36 -20.58
C PRO A 3 19.23 2.87 -20.77
N ALA A 4 20.51 2.46 -20.73
CA ALA A 4 20.86 1.06 -20.77
C ALA A 4 20.21 0.36 -19.58
N ILE A 5 19.45 -0.70 -19.84
CA ILE A 5 18.83 -1.51 -18.78
C ILE A 5 19.99 -2.10 -17.96
N PRO A 6 20.06 -1.85 -16.64
CA PRO A 6 21.13 -2.41 -15.82
C PRO A 6 21.07 -3.93 -15.90
N TYR A 7 22.22 -4.59 -16.03
CA TYR A 7 22.28 -6.05 -16.10
C TYR A 7 21.99 -6.62 -14.70
N GLY A 8 20.98 -7.48 -14.56
CA GLY A 8 20.53 -7.96 -13.25
C GLY A 8 21.60 -8.71 -12.46
N GLY A 9 22.48 -9.46 -13.12
CA GLY A 9 23.55 -10.21 -12.46
C GLY A 9 23.05 -11.27 -11.45
N ALA A 10 23.95 -12.12 -10.98
CA ALA A 10 23.61 -13.26 -10.13
C ALA A 10 23.08 -12.89 -8.71
N ALA A 11 23.14 -11.61 -8.33
CA ALA A 11 22.75 -11.14 -7.00
C ALA A 11 21.26 -10.74 -6.89
N VAL A 12 20.55 -10.51 -8.01
CA VAL A 12 19.15 -10.03 -8.00
C VAL A 12 18.20 -10.95 -7.24
N GLY A 13 18.19 -12.25 -7.55
CA GLY A 13 17.32 -13.22 -6.89
C GLY A 13 17.56 -13.30 -5.38
N PRO A 14 18.81 -13.51 -4.91
CA PRO A 14 19.15 -13.49 -3.49
C PRO A 14 18.75 -12.19 -2.77
N VAL A 15 19.03 -11.02 -3.35
CA VAL A 15 18.69 -9.72 -2.75
C VAL A 15 17.18 -9.55 -2.60
N TYR A 16 16.40 -9.86 -3.65
CA TYR A 16 14.95 -9.77 -3.60
C TYR A 16 14.34 -10.68 -2.53
N ARG A 17 14.77 -11.95 -2.46
CA ARG A 17 14.29 -12.90 -1.45
C ARG A 17 14.59 -12.43 -0.04
N PHE A 18 15.80 -11.92 0.21
CA PHE A 18 16.17 -11.40 1.52
C PHE A 18 15.30 -10.21 1.95
N ILE A 19 15.11 -9.21 1.07
CA ILE A 19 14.26 -8.05 1.37
C ILE A 19 12.81 -8.48 1.61
N ARG A 20 12.30 -9.46 0.85
CA ARG A 20 10.95 -10.00 1.00
C ARG A 20 10.75 -10.63 2.38
N ASP A 21 11.70 -11.46 2.81
CA ASP A 21 11.57 -12.25 4.04
C ASP A 21 11.65 -11.36 5.29
N GLU A 22 12.54 -10.37 5.28
CA GLU A 22 12.70 -9.40 6.37
C GLU A 22 11.66 -8.25 6.33
N ARG A 23 10.84 -8.19 5.27
CA ARG A 23 9.79 -7.19 4.96
C ARG A 23 10.29 -5.75 4.77
N ARG A 24 11.24 -5.27 5.57
CA ARG A 24 11.83 -3.92 5.56
C ARG A 24 13.29 -4.00 5.99
N VAL A 25 14.21 -3.59 5.14
CA VAL A 25 15.65 -3.79 5.37
C VAL A 25 16.45 -2.51 5.08
N PRO A 26 17.24 -1.99 6.02
CA PRO A 26 18.23 -0.95 5.73
C PRO A 26 19.18 -1.40 4.62
N VAL A 27 19.44 -0.58 3.60
CA VAL A 27 20.29 -0.97 2.46
C VAL A 27 21.68 -1.45 2.93
N THR A 28 22.23 -0.79 3.96
CA THR A 28 23.53 -1.12 4.57
C THR A 28 23.57 -2.48 5.25
N ALA A 29 22.42 -3.08 5.58
CA ALA A 29 22.34 -4.40 6.20
C ALA A 29 22.31 -5.55 5.18
N ILE A 30 22.04 -5.27 3.90
CA ILE A 30 21.81 -6.33 2.90
C ILE A 30 23.10 -7.10 2.60
N SER A 31 24.17 -6.40 2.21
CA SER A 31 25.46 -7.00 1.86
C SER A 31 26.01 -7.97 2.93
N PRO A 32 26.14 -7.57 4.21
CA PRO A 32 26.66 -8.49 5.23
C PRO A 32 25.73 -9.68 5.50
N SER A 33 24.41 -9.50 5.41
CA SER A 33 23.44 -10.56 5.69
C SER A 33 23.42 -11.66 4.63
N ILE A 34 23.67 -11.33 3.36
CA ILE A 34 23.63 -12.32 2.26
C ILE A 34 25.01 -12.75 1.77
N GLY A 35 26.09 -12.24 2.37
CA GLY A 35 27.47 -12.58 2.00
C GLY A 35 27.84 -12.15 0.57
N ARG A 36 27.33 -11.03 0.09
CA ARG A 36 27.61 -10.49 -1.26
C ARG A 36 28.31 -9.15 -1.17
N SER A 37 29.13 -8.81 -2.17
CA SER A 37 29.80 -7.51 -2.20
C SER A 37 28.79 -6.37 -2.27
N GLU A 38 29.10 -5.22 -1.66
CA GLU A 38 28.24 -4.03 -1.72
C GLU A 38 27.94 -3.62 -3.17
N ARG A 39 28.95 -3.69 -4.04
CA ARG A 39 28.80 -3.39 -5.48
C ARG A 39 27.79 -4.30 -6.17
N ASP A 40 27.77 -5.59 -5.85
CA ASP A 40 26.78 -6.52 -6.43
C ASP A 40 25.37 -6.26 -5.90
N VAL A 41 25.25 -5.91 -4.61
CA VAL A 41 23.98 -5.52 -4.00
C VAL A 41 23.45 -4.23 -4.61
N ASP A 42 24.30 -3.22 -4.80
CA ASP A 42 23.91 -1.94 -5.40
C ASP A 42 23.38 -2.11 -6.82
N ARG A 43 24.08 -2.90 -7.65
CA ARG A 43 23.62 -3.25 -9.01
C ARG A 43 22.31 -4.01 -8.99
N ALA A 44 22.17 -4.98 -8.09
CA ALA A 44 20.94 -5.73 -7.93
C ALA A 44 19.79 -4.81 -7.49
N LEU A 45 20.01 -3.89 -6.57
CA LEU A 45 19.01 -2.92 -6.14
C LEU A 45 18.64 -1.95 -7.25
N GLU A 46 19.60 -1.49 -8.06
CA GLU A 46 19.34 -0.66 -9.22
C GLU A 46 18.43 -1.39 -10.22
N TYR A 47 18.73 -2.65 -10.54
CA TYR A 47 17.89 -3.51 -11.37
C TYR A 47 16.48 -3.70 -10.78
N LEU A 48 16.41 -4.08 -9.50
CA LEU A 48 15.14 -4.32 -8.82
C LEU A 48 14.30 -3.04 -8.74
N ARG A 49 14.90 -1.86 -8.56
CA ARG A 49 14.19 -0.58 -8.57
C ARG A 49 13.73 -0.21 -9.98
N PHE A 50 14.58 -0.42 -10.99
CA PHE A 50 14.26 -0.15 -12.39
C PHE A 50 13.02 -0.95 -12.83
N HIS A 51 12.97 -2.24 -12.51
CA HIS A 51 11.81 -3.10 -12.76
C HIS A 51 10.72 -3.02 -11.69
N ARG A 52 10.89 -2.11 -10.71
CA ARG A 52 9.95 -1.85 -9.61
C ARG A 52 9.53 -3.10 -8.85
N LEU A 53 10.50 -3.96 -8.59
CA LEU A 53 10.40 -5.16 -7.75
C LEU A 53 10.71 -4.80 -6.29
N VAL A 54 11.45 -3.72 -6.04
CA VAL A 54 11.64 -3.14 -4.72
C VAL A 54 11.35 -1.65 -4.75
N ASP A 55 10.90 -1.11 -3.62
CA ASP A 55 10.71 0.31 -3.39
C ASP A 55 11.44 0.71 -2.10
N ASP A 56 11.72 2.00 -1.94
CA ASP A 56 12.16 2.52 -0.66
C ASP A 56 11.01 2.39 0.38
N SER A 57 11.38 2.03 1.61
CA SER A 57 10.43 1.91 2.71
C SER A 57 9.90 3.28 3.08
N ARG A 58 8.57 3.38 3.26
CA ARG A 58 7.94 4.61 3.73
C ARG A 58 7.92 4.71 5.24
N ASP A 59 8.08 3.59 5.92
CA ASP A 59 8.09 3.51 7.37
C ASP A 59 9.50 3.80 7.95
N THR A 60 10.56 3.46 7.22
CA THR A 60 11.96 3.59 7.69
C THR A 60 12.85 4.21 6.62
N ALA A 61 13.34 5.44 6.87
CA ALA A 61 14.26 6.12 5.97
C ALA A 61 15.54 5.30 5.72
N GLY A 62 15.94 5.17 4.44
CA GLY A 62 17.12 4.40 4.03
C GLY A 62 16.93 2.87 4.02
N ALA A 63 15.73 2.39 4.34
CA ALA A 63 15.37 1.00 4.15
C ALA A 63 14.65 0.79 2.80
N VAL A 64 14.66 -0.45 2.33
CA VAL A 64 13.92 -0.91 1.16
C VAL A 64 12.91 -1.98 1.57
N ARG A 65 11.84 -2.10 0.78
CA ARG A 65 10.83 -3.15 0.88
C ARG A 65 10.69 -3.88 -0.45
N ALA A 66 10.27 -5.14 -0.40
CA ALA A 66 9.90 -5.87 -1.59
C ALA A 66 8.47 -5.50 -2.02
N THR A 67 8.26 -5.35 -3.32
CA THR A 67 6.92 -5.41 -3.92
C THR A 67 6.37 -6.82 -3.72
N SER A 68 5.06 -6.94 -3.48
CA SER A 68 4.38 -8.24 -3.34
C SER A 68 4.82 -9.20 -4.46
N PRO A 69 5.27 -10.43 -4.15
CA PRO A 69 5.74 -11.39 -5.15
C PRO A 69 4.74 -11.62 -6.28
N LEU A 70 3.45 -11.61 -5.97
CA LEU A 70 2.38 -11.73 -6.97
C LEU A 70 2.41 -10.59 -7.99
N LEU A 71 2.57 -9.35 -7.52
CA LEU A 71 2.59 -8.18 -8.40
C LEU A 71 3.92 -8.10 -9.16
N ALA A 72 5.02 -8.42 -8.50
CA ALA A 72 6.36 -8.49 -9.08
C ALA A 72 6.42 -9.52 -10.23
N LEU A 73 5.99 -10.75 -9.98
CA LEU A 73 5.96 -11.82 -10.98
C LEU A 73 5.00 -11.51 -12.13
N GLY A 74 3.80 -11.05 -11.80
CA GLY A 74 2.82 -10.68 -12.82
C GLY A 74 3.35 -9.58 -13.73
N ARG A 75 4.06 -8.57 -13.19
CA ARG A 75 4.73 -7.56 -14.01
C ARG A 75 5.82 -8.14 -14.88
N LEU A 76 6.74 -8.93 -14.31
CA LEU A 76 7.84 -9.52 -15.09
C LEU A 76 7.33 -10.40 -16.24
N ALA A 77 6.30 -11.20 -15.98
CA ALA A 77 5.66 -12.01 -17.01
C ALA A 77 5.07 -11.15 -18.14
N LEU A 78 4.36 -10.09 -17.79
CA LEU A 78 3.76 -9.18 -18.77
C LEU A 78 4.83 -8.42 -19.57
N LEU A 79 5.92 -8.01 -18.95
CA LEU A 79 7.04 -7.35 -19.63
C LEU A 79 7.81 -8.30 -20.57
N ALA A 80 8.00 -9.55 -20.15
CA ALA A 80 8.60 -10.58 -21.00
C ALA A 80 7.70 -10.89 -22.22
N MET A 81 6.38 -10.98 -22.01
CA MET A 81 5.41 -11.18 -23.10
C MET A 81 5.29 -9.99 -24.05
N ALA A 82 5.60 -8.78 -23.59
CA ALA A 82 5.62 -7.57 -24.40
C ALA A 82 6.94 -7.41 -25.19
N ASP A 83 7.81 -8.42 -25.19
CA ASP A 83 9.18 -8.40 -25.74
C ASP A 83 10.08 -7.27 -25.18
N GLU A 84 9.68 -6.64 -24.07
CA GLU A 84 10.43 -5.55 -23.45
C GLU A 84 11.62 -6.08 -22.63
N ILE A 85 11.59 -7.36 -22.24
CA ILE A 85 12.67 -8.02 -21.50
C ILE A 85 12.89 -9.45 -22.03
N PRO A 86 13.73 -9.65 -23.05
CA PRO A 86 13.92 -10.96 -23.68
C PRO A 86 14.66 -12.00 -22.80
N GLU A 87 15.21 -11.60 -21.64
CA GLU A 87 16.12 -12.41 -20.83
C GLU A 87 15.48 -13.01 -19.55
N VAL A 88 14.18 -12.79 -19.29
CA VAL A 88 13.53 -13.32 -18.07
C VAL A 88 13.06 -14.75 -18.31
N ASP A 89 13.75 -15.72 -17.71
CA ASP A 89 13.24 -17.08 -17.58
C ASP A 89 12.19 -17.14 -16.46
N LEU A 90 10.91 -17.06 -16.85
CA LEU A 90 9.79 -17.14 -15.92
C LEU A 90 9.68 -18.51 -15.23
N ALA A 91 10.24 -19.57 -15.83
CA ALA A 91 10.21 -20.92 -15.28
C ALA A 91 11.15 -21.08 -14.07
N GLU A 92 12.22 -20.31 -13.98
CA GLU A 92 13.08 -20.26 -12.78
C GLU A 92 12.41 -19.57 -11.58
N LEU A 93 11.38 -18.76 -11.83
CA LEU A 93 10.76 -17.94 -10.79
C LEU A 93 9.59 -18.67 -10.12
N VAL A 94 8.65 -19.30 -10.85
CA VAL A 94 7.46 -19.97 -10.26
C VAL A 94 6.73 -20.93 -11.23
N GLU A 95 6.24 -22.09 -10.74
CA GLU A 95 5.23 -22.96 -11.40
C GLU A 95 3.84 -22.28 -11.51
N PRO A 96 3.35 -21.87 -12.71
CA PRO A 96 2.35 -20.80 -12.87
C PRO A 96 0.94 -21.05 -12.29
N GLU A 97 0.36 -22.23 -12.52
CA GLU A 97 -1.08 -22.45 -12.31
C GLU A 97 -1.42 -22.85 -10.86
N THR A 98 -0.52 -23.59 -10.20
CA THR A 98 -0.71 -24.03 -8.81
C THR A 98 -0.42 -22.89 -7.82
N VAL A 99 0.51 -22.01 -8.18
CA VAL A 99 0.99 -20.95 -7.29
C VAL A 99 0.09 -19.72 -7.36
N ALA A 100 -0.44 -19.32 -8.52
CA ALA A 100 -1.40 -18.22 -8.60
C ALA A 100 -2.64 -18.47 -7.72
N HIS A 101 -3.22 -19.67 -7.79
CA HIS A 101 -4.41 -20.01 -7.00
C HIS A 101 -4.11 -20.17 -5.49
N ALA A 102 -2.98 -20.80 -5.14
CA ALA A 102 -2.56 -20.94 -3.74
C ALA A 102 -2.20 -19.58 -3.12
N LEU A 103 -1.50 -18.72 -3.86
CA LEU A 103 -1.17 -17.36 -3.46
C LEU A 103 -2.40 -16.46 -3.42
N GLN A 104 -3.37 -16.62 -4.31
CA GLN A 104 -4.64 -15.87 -4.28
C GLN A 104 -5.48 -16.26 -3.05
N ARG A 105 -5.48 -17.55 -2.67
CA ARG A 105 -6.14 -18.03 -1.45
C ARG A 105 -5.42 -17.53 -0.18
N ALA A 106 -4.09 -17.58 -0.15
CA ALA A 106 -3.27 -17.04 0.94
C ALA A 106 -3.38 -15.51 1.04
N ALA A 107 -3.46 -14.82 -0.10
CA ALA A 107 -3.70 -13.39 -0.22
C ALA A 107 -5.05 -13.00 0.37
N LEU A 108 -6.13 -13.71 0.00
CA LEU A 108 -7.46 -13.53 0.59
C LEU A 108 -7.44 -13.73 2.11
N GLN A 109 -6.76 -14.76 2.62
CA GLN A 109 -6.61 -14.97 4.06
C GLN A 109 -5.79 -13.86 4.72
N SER A 110 -4.67 -13.44 4.12
CA SER A 110 -3.83 -12.37 4.64
C SER A 110 -4.59 -11.04 4.70
N VAL A 111 -5.27 -10.68 3.61
CA VAL A 111 -6.06 -9.45 3.44
C VAL A 111 -7.25 -9.43 4.41
N THR A 112 -7.94 -10.55 4.63
CA THR A 112 -9.10 -10.58 5.55
C THR A 112 -8.73 -10.66 7.04
N GLN A 113 -7.53 -11.13 7.38
CA GLN A 113 -7.12 -11.34 8.78
C GLN A 113 -6.17 -10.26 9.32
N HIS A 114 -5.49 -9.51 8.46
CA HIS A 114 -4.48 -8.54 8.88
C HIS A 114 -5.06 -7.13 8.97
N ILE A 115 -5.00 -6.55 10.17
CA ILE A 115 -5.08 -5.11 10.34
C ILE A 115 -3.70 -4.57 9.99
N ALA A 116 -3.56 -3.89 8.86
CA ALA A 116 -2.28 -3.29 8.50
C ALA A 116 -1.95 -2.14 9.46
N VAL A 117 -0.84 -2.31 10.18
CA VAL A 117 -0.34 -1.39 11.21
C VAL A 117 0.71 -0.40 10.67
N SER A 118 1.11 -0.53 9.40
CA SER A 118 2.13 0.32 8.76
C SER A 118 1.78 0.66 7.31
N VAL A 119 2.43 1.67 6.75
CA VAL A 119 2.20 2.10 5.36
C VAL A 119 2.70 1.04 4.38
N ASP A 120 3.84 0.41 4.66
CA ASP A 120 4.38 -0.66 3.82
C ASP A 120 3.47 -1.90 3.84
N CYS A 121 2.92 -2.26 5.00
CA CYS A 121 1.97 -3.37 5.12
C CYS A 121 0.67 -3.07 4.35
N PHE A 122 0.14 -1.85 4.48
CA PHE A 122 -1.02 -1.42 3.69
C PHE A 122 -0.74 -1.46 2.18
N THR A 123 0.45 -1.03 1.77
CA THR A 123 0.85 -1.04 0.36
C THR A 123 0.94 -2.47 -0.16
N ALA A 124 1.56 -3.39 0.58
CA ALA A 124 1.61 -4.81 0.22
C ALA A 124 0.22 -5.46 0.13
N LEU A 125 -0.71 -5.13 1.04
CA LEU A 125 -2.10 -5.59 0.96
C LEU A 125 -2.82 -5.03 -0.27
N THR A 126 -2.59 -3.76 -0.60
CA THR A 126 -3.15 -3.09 -1.78
C THR A 126 -2.63 -3.75 -3.06
N GLU A 127 -1.31 -3.93 -3.18
CA GLU A 127 -0.66 -4.62 -4.30
C GLU A 127 -1.22 -6.04 -4.47
N THR A 128 -1.40 -6.75 -3.37
CA THR A 128 -1.94 -8.11 -3.35
C THR A 128 -3.42 -8.15 -3.77
N ALA A 129 -4.24 -7.18 -3.36
CA ALA A 129 -5.63 -7.10 -3.83
C ALA A 129 -5.71 -6.78 -5.32
N VAL A 130 -4.85 -5.92 -5.84
CA VAL A 130 -4.81 -5.56 -7.27
C VAL A 130 -4.57 -6.77 -8.16
N THR A 131 -3.72 -7.72 -7.75
CA THR A 131 -3.49 -8.92 -8.58
C THR A 131 -4.73 -9.80 -8.73
N MET A 132 -5.69 -9.67 -7.81
CA MET A 132 -6.96 -10.39 -7.83
C MET A 132 -8.03 -9.75 -8.72
N ALA A 133 -7.80 -8.54 -9.24
CA ALA A 133 -8.78 -7.83 -10.07
C ALA A 133 -8.94 -8.52 -11.43
N GLU A 134 -10.18 -8.72 -11.87
CA GLU A 134 -10.52 -9.40 -13.13
C GLU A 134 -11.37 -8.52 -14.06
N ARG A 135 -12.10 -7.53 -13.52
CA ARG A 135 -13.06 -6.72 -14.29
C ARG A 135 -12.70 -5.25 -14.36
N ASN A 136 -12.33 -4.65 -13.23
CA ASN A 136 -11.95 -3.25 -13.14
C ASN A 136 -11.19 -2.99 -11.84
N LEU A 137 -10.53 -1.84 -11.83
CA LEU A 137 -9.78 -1.34 -10.69
C LEU A 137 -10.10 0.14 -10.47
N THR A 138 -10.53 0.48 -9.26
CA THR A 138 -10.63 1.86 -8.79
C THR A 138 -9.55 2.13 -7.75
N VAL A 139 -8.70 3.12 -7.98
CA VAL A 139 -7.62 3.50 -7.07
C VAL A 139 -7.96 4.83 -6.39
N TYR A 140 -7.97 4.85 -5.07
CA TYR A 140 -8.30 6.02 -4.25
C TYR A 140 -7.04 6.69 -3.69
N HIS A 141 -6.99 8.02 -3.74
CA HIS A 141 -5.87 8.83 -3.25
C HIS A 141 -6.36 10.03 -2.44
N ALA A 142 -6.11 10.02 -1.12
CA ALA A 142 -6.52 11.09 -0.22
C ALA A 142 -5.48 12.20 -0.03
N ARG A 143 -4.20 11.87 0.13
CA ARG A 143 -3.12 12.82 0.41
C ARG A 143 -1.80 12.37 -0.20
N PRO A 144 -0.93 13.30 -0.63
CA PRO A 144 0.42 12.94 -1.04
C PRO A 144 1.15 12.31 0.14
N LEU A 145 1.61 11.07 -0.03
CA LEU A 145 2.56 10.43 0.86
C LEU A 145 3.85 10.21 0.09
N LEU A 146 4.99 10.20 0.78
CA LEU A 146 6.28 9.90 0.18
C LEU A 146 6.19 8.57 -0.60
N GLY A 147 6.59 8.60 -1.89
CA GLY A 147 6.55 7.44 -2.77
C GLY A 147 5.13 6.96 -3.17
N SER A 148 4.06 7.67 -2.80
CA SER A 148 2.69 7.30 -3.20
C SER A 148 2.53 7.27 -4.72
N THR A 149 3.14 8.23 -5.42
CA THR A 149 3.13 8.33 -6.89
C THR A 149 3.68 7.08 -7.56
N GLN A 150 4.80 6.55 -7.08
CA GLN A 150 5.42 5.33 -7.59
C GLN A 150 4.52 4.11 -7.40
N ALA A 151 3.87 3.97 -6.24
CA ALA A 151 2.91 2.88 -6.04
C ALA A 151 1.68 3.02 -6.96
N VAL A 152 1.16 4.24 -7.19
CA VAL A 152 0.07 4.45 -8.15
C VAL A 152 0.49 4.00 -9.54
N ARG A 153 1.64 4.46 -10.03
CA ARG A 153 2.15 4.07 -11.35
C ARG A 153 2.27 2.56 -11.45
N SER A 154 2.83 1.93 -10.42
CA SER A 154 3.00 0.48 -10.37
C SER A 154 1.69 -0.29 -10.49
N ILE A 155 0.67 0.12 -9.74
CA ILE A 155 -0.66 -0.46 -9.73
C ILE A 155 -1.36 -0.26 -11.08
N VAL A 156 -1.32 0.97 -11.61
CA VAL A 156 -1.96 1.32 -12.88
C VAL A 156 -1.30 0.60 -14.05
N GLU A 157 0.03 0.53 -14.11
CA GLU A 157 0.75 -0.21 -15.15
C GLU A 157 0.38 -1.69 -15.13
N TYR A 158 0.37 -2.33 -13.96
CA TYR A 158 -0.03 -3.73 -13.86
C TYR A 158 -1.46 -3.94 -14.36
N ALA A 159 -2.40 -3.09 -13.94
CA ALA A 159 -3.79 -3.18 -14.38
C ALA A 159 -3.93 -2.99 -15.91
N ARG A 160 -3.19 -2.04 -16.49
CA ARG A 160 -3.16 -1.84 -17.95
C ARG A 160 -2.58 -3.03 -18.70
N LEU A 161 -1.48 -3.59 -18.22
CA LEU A 161 -0.88 -4.79 -18.82
C LEU A 161 -1.84 -5.98 -18.75
N LYS A 162 -2.66 -6.07 -17.70
CA LYS A 162 -3.74 -7.06 -17.56
C LYS A 162 -4.99 -6.73 -18.40
N GLY A 163 -5.03 -5.60 -19.09
CA GLY A 163 -6.19 -5.15 -19.88
C GLY A 163 -7.39 -4.69 -19.03
N LEU A 164 -7.17 -4.34 -17.75
CA LEU A 164 -8.23 -3.89 -16.85
C LEU A 164 -8.54 -2.41 -17.07
N PRO A 165 -9.82 -2.02 -17.17
CA PRO A 165 -10.24 -0.64 -16.99
C PRO A 165 -9.83 -0.11 -15.62
N VAL A 166 -9.21 1.07 -15.59
CA VAL A 166 -8.76 1.72 -14.35
C VAL A 166 -9.42 3.09 -14.19
N THR A 167 -9.96 3.33 -13.00
CA THR A 167 -10.40 4.66 -12.56
C THR A 167 -9.54 5.13 -11.39
N SER A 168 -9.03 6.35 -11.46
CA SER A 168 -8.25 6.97 -10.38
C SER A 168 -9.10 8.06 -9.72
N VAL A 169 -9.40 7.90 -8.44
CA VAL A 169 -10.22 8.82 -7.63
C VAL A 169 -9.34 9.58 -6.66
N TRP A 170 -9.24 10.90 -6.84
CA TRP A 170 -8.29 11.74 -6.12
C TRP A 170 -9.02 12.77 -5.27
N SER A 171 -8.51 13.06 -4.08
CA SER A 171 -8.96 14.23 -3.32
C SER A 171 -8.46 15.52 -3.99
N ARG A 172 -9.13 16.64 -3.72
CA ARG A 172 -8.63 17.96 -4.13
C ARG A 172 -7.24 18.25 -3.58
N ALA A 173 -6.94 17.83 -2.35
CA ALA A 173 -5.63 18.03 -1.74
C ALA A 173 -4.54 17.26 -2.50
N PHE A 174 -4.83 16.04 -2.95
CA PHE A 174 -3.91 15.25 -3.76
C PHE A 174 -3.66 15.89 -5.13
N VAL A 175 -4.72 16.38 -5.79
CA VAL A 175 -4.60 17.08 -7.08
C VAL A 175 -3.80 18.38 -6.96
N ALA A 176 -3.99 19.13 -5.88
CA ALA A 176 -3.36 20.44 -5.69
C ALA A 176 -1.85 20.36 -5.35
N ALA A 177 -1.36 19.19 -4.92
CA ALA A 177 0.05 19.02 -4.57
C ALA A 177 0.93 19.01 -5.83
N ALA A 178 1.90 19.94 -5.90
CA ALA A 178 2.77 20.13 -7.06
C ALA A 178 3.55 18.86 -7.44
N GLU A 179 3.97 18.07 -6.45
CA GLU A 179 4.66 16.78 -6.63
C GLU A 179 3.85 15.74 -7.42
N ASN A 180 2.52 15.91 -7.51
CA ASN A 180 1.65 14.99 -8.25
C ASN A 180 1.40 15.44 -9.70
N ALA A 181 1.92 16.60 -10.14
CA ALA A 181 1.67 17.12 -11.49
C ALA A 181 2.16 16.15 -12.58
N GLU A 182 3.34 15.57 -12.40
CA GLU A 182 3.89 14.58 -13.34
C GLU A 182 3.05 13.30 -13.39
N LEU A 183 2.50 12.87 -12.24
CA LEU A 183 1.60 11.73 -12.19
C LEU A 183 0.28 12.02 -12.92
N GLN A 184 -0.28 13.23 -12.75
CA GLN A 184 -1.50 13.64 -13.45
C GLN A 184 -1.32 13.59 -14.96
N GLN A 185 -0.21 14.16 -15.45
CA GLN A 185 0.10 14.14 -16.87
C GLN A 185 0.27 12.69 -17.35
N TRP A 186 1.04 11.88 -16.63
CA TRP A 186 1.30 10.47 -16.98
C TRP A 186 0.01 9.63 -17.07
N LEU A 187 -0.98 9.88 -16.21
CA LEU A 187 -2.29 9.21 -16.24
C LEU A 187 -3.13 9.66 -17.46
N ARG A 188 -3.14 10.96 -17.77
CA ARG A 188 -3.88 11.51 -18.92
C ARG A 188 -3.34 10.99 -20.24
N GLU A 189 -2.01 10.93 -20.39
CA GLU A 189 -1.34 10.38 -21.59
C GLU A 189 -1.70 8.91 -21.85
N ARG A 190 -2.21 8.20 -20.84
CA ARG A 190 -2.58 6.78 -20.90
C ARG A 190 -4.09 6.55 -20.91
N ASP A 191 -4.86 7.63 -21.08
CA ASP A 191 -6.33 7.63 -21.08
C ASP A 191 -6.94 6.99 -19.81
N ILE A 192 -6.31 7.22 -18.66
CA ILE A 192 -6.82 6.74 -17.37
C ILE A 192 -7.81 7.76 -16.82
N ALA A 193 -9.05 7.30 -16.56
CA ALA A 193 -10.10 8.14 -16.02
C ALA A 193 -9.69 8.71 -14.65
N LEU A 194 -9.66 10.05 -14.55
CA LEU A 194 -9.33 10.77 -13.32
C LEU A 194 -10.59 11.47 -12.78
N VAL A 195 -11.03 11.04 -11.60
CA VAL A 195 -12.18 11.61 -10.89
C VAL A 195 -11.69 12.38 -9.67
N VAL A 196 -12.04 13.67 -9.58
CA VAL A 196 -11.66 14.50 -8.43
C VAL A 196 -12.83 14.59 -7.46
N HIS A 197 -12.62 14.14 -6.21
CA HIS A 197 -13.61 14.17 -5.15
C HIS A 197 -13.26 15.23 -4.09
N SER A 198 -14.28 15.90 -3.55
CA SER A 198 -14.10 17.05 -2.64
C SER A 198 -13.68 16.66 -1.22
N ALA A 199 -13.94 15.43 -0.78
CA ALA A 199 -13.84 15.05 0.65
C ALA A 199 -13.34 13.62 0.92
N SER A 200 -12.62 12.99 -0.03
CA SER A 200 -12.11 11.63 0.22
C SER A 200 -10.88 11.64 1.12
N ASP A 201 -11.03 11.22 2.37
CA ASP A 201 -9.95 10.87 3.30
C ASP A 201 -9.53 9.37 3.17
N VAL A 202 -9.95 8.74 2.08
CA VAL A 202 -9.69 7.33 1.79
C VAL A 202 -8.62 7.20 0.73
N ARG A 203 -7.66 6.30 0.99
CA ARG A 203 -6.66 5.84 0.01
C ARG A 203 -6.73 4.33 -0.13
N GLY A 204 -6.35 3.76 -1.27
CA GLY A 204 -6.32 2.31 -1.47
C GLY A 204 -6.95 1.89 -2.79
N VAL A 205 -7.50 0.69 -2.84
CA VAL A 205 -8.05 0.10 -4.07
C VAL A 205 -9.40 -0.55 -3.81
N VAL A 206 -10.24 -0.51 -4.82
CA VAL A 206 -11.47 -1.30 -4.94
C VAL A 206 -11.41 -2.03 -6.28
N ILE A 207 -11.69 -3.33 -6.26
CA ILE A 207 -11.64 -4.19 -7.45
C ILE A 207 -13.01 -4.79 -7.75
N ASP A 208 -13.23 -5.09 -9.02
CA ASP A 208 -14.39 -5.81 -9.55
C ASP A 208 -15.72 -5.27 -9.04
N ASP A 209 -16.00 -4.00 -9.32
CA ASP A 209 -17.27 -3.35 -8.97
C ASP A 209 -17.58 -3.36 -7.47
N GLY A 210 -16.54 -3.36 -6.63
CA GLY A 210 -16.73 -3.38 -5.18
C GLY A 210 -16.70 -4.76 -4.55
N ARG A 211 -16.36 -5.83 -5.28
CA ARG A 211 -16.16 -7.17 -4.72
C ARG A 211 -15.12 -7.19 -3.60
N LEU A 212 -14.04 -6.42 -3.73
CA LEU A 212 -13.04 -6.32 -2.67
C LEU A 212 -12.50 -4.90 -2.62
N GLY A 213 -12.43 -4.33 -1.42
CA GLY A 213 -11.77 -3.07 -1.15
C GLY A 213 -10.69 -3.24 -0.10
N VAL A 214 -9.50 -2.73 -0.39
CA VAL A 214 -8.42 -2.53 0.60
C VAL A 214 -8.23 -1.03 0.72
N LEU A 215 -8.82 -0.46 1.76
CA LEU A 215 -8.94 0.99 1.93
C LEU A 215 -8.25 1.38 3.22
N HIS A 216 -7.28 2.27 3.16
CA HIS A 216 -6.81 2.98 4.33
C HIS A 216 -7.60 4.27 4.44
N HIS A 217 -8.36 4.39 5.52
CA HIS A 217 -8.87 5.67 5.93
C HIS A 217 -7.86 6.24 6.92
N ASP A 218 -7.45 7.50 6.76
CA ASP A 218 -6.57 8.18 7.72
C ASP A 218 -7.08 8.07 9.18
N LEU A 219 -8.37 7.76 9.31
CA LEU A 219 -9.14 7.75 10.54
C LEU A 219 -9.68 6.37 10.97
N GLU A 220 -9.65 5.36 10.13
CA GLU A 220 -10.14 4.02 10.49
C GLU A 220 -9.02 2.97 10.39
N GLY A 221 -7.83 3.40 9.99
CA GLY A 221 -6.74 2.50 9.61
C GLY A 221 -7.10 1.76 8.32
N VAL A 222 -6.48 0.60 8.12
CA VAL A 222 -6.77 -0.26 6.97
C VAL A 222 -8.04 -1.05 7.21
N VAL A 223 -8.99 -0.88 6.30
CA VAL A 223 -10.25 -1.57 6.24
C VAL A 223 -10.28 -2.42 4.97
N VAL A 224 -10.45 -3.72 5.17
CA VAL A 224 -10.65 -4.68 4.10
C VAL A 224 -12.13 -5.06 4.06
N ARG A 225 -12.76 -4.96 2.89
CA ARG A 225 -14.19 -5.27 2.71
C ARG A 225 -14.40 -6.18 1.52
N THR A 226 -15.19 -7.23 1.68
CA THR A 226 -15.55 -8.20 0.63
C THR A 226 -16.85 -7.85 -0.09
N ARG A 227 -17.48 -6.71 0.28
CA ARG A 227 -18.52 -6.00 -0.49
C ARG A 227 -18.45 -4.52 -0.15
N CYS A 228 -18.19 -3.71 -1.15
CA CYS A 228 -18.10 -2.26 -1.10
C CYS A 228 -19.36 -1.61 -1.71
N ASP A 229 -20.53 -2.23 -1.50
CA ASP A 229 -21.80 -1.72 -2.01
C ASP A 229 -22.00 -0.27 -1.55
N GLY A 230 -22.17 0.63 -2.52
CA GLY A 230 -22.30 2.06 -2.25
C GLY A 230 -21.00 2.82 -1.97
N LEU A 231 -19.84 2.33 -2.42
CA LEU A 231 -18.62 3.13 -2.62
C LEU A 231 -18.46 3.51 -4.10
N THR A 232 -19.45 4.22 -4.63
CA THR A 232 -19.28 5.00 -5.85
C THR A 232 -18.41 6.23 -5.56
N PRO A 233 -17.72 6.81 -6.56
CA PRO A 233 -16.95 8.04 -6.36
C PRO A 233 -17.76 9.13 -5.64
N GLU A 234 -19.08 9.19 -5.88
CA GLU A 234 -20.02 10.17 -5.33
C GLU A 234 -20.47 9.89 -3.88
N SER A 235 -20.37 8.65 -3.39
CA SER A 235 -20.94 8.21 -2.11
C SER A 235 -19.93 8.15 -0.95
N THR A 236 -18.70 8.63 -1.18
CA THR A 236 -17.68 8.79 -0.13
C THR A 236 -17.84 10.08 0.70
N GLY A 237 -18.97 10.79 0.56
CA GLY A 237 -19.31 11.93 1.41
C GLY A 237 -19.43 11.57 2.89
N ALA A 238 -18.49 12.10 3.70
CA ALA A 238 -18.55 12.28 5.15
C ALA A 238 -19.28 11.19 5.95
N ARG A 239 -18.77 9.96 5.91
CA ARG A 239 -19.21 8.93 6.88
C ARG A 239 -18.68 9.33 8.27
N PRO A 240 -19.49 9.31 9.34
CA PRO A 240 -19.04 9.73 10.66
C PRO A 240 -17.89 8.84 11.13
N ALA A 241 -16.77 9.47 11.46
CA ALA A 241 -15.57 8.82 11.99
C ALA A 241 -15.91 7.72 13.01
N SER A 242 -15.30 6.54 12.86
CA SER A 242 -15.44 5.45 13.82
C SER A 242 -15.29 5.96 15.26
N ARG A 243 -16.11 5.42 16.18
CA ARG A 243 -16.10 5.87 17.59
C ARG A 243 -14.69 5.79 18.20
N ARG A 244 -13.91 4.76 17.84
CA ARG A 244 -12.53 4.56 18.34
C ARG A 244 -11.58 5.66 17.88
N LEU A 245 -11.76 6.22 16.69
CA LEU A 245 -11.00 7.38 16.28
C LEU A 245 -11.43 8.63 17.05
N ARG A 246 -12.73 8.87 17.20
CA ARG A 246 -13.19 10.04 17.99
C ARG A 246 -12.67 9.98 19.43
N VAL A 247 -12.49 8.76 19.96
CA VAL A 247 -11.76 8.48 21.20
C VAL A 247 -10.27 8.82 21.05
N LEU A 248 -9.55 8.27 20.07
CA LEU A 248 -8.12 8.53 19.83
C LEU A 248 -7.81 10.03 19.67
N ARG A 249 -8.59 10.76 18.87
CA ARG A 249 -8.45 12.21 18.70
C ARG A 249 -8.62 12.94 20.02
N GLY A 250 -9.68 12.66 20.77
CA GLY A 250 -9.84 13.27 22.09
C GLY A 250 -8.71 12.91 23.06
N VAL A 251 -8.17 11.69 23.00
CA VAL A 251 -6.98 11.33 23.79
C VAL A 251 -5.77 12.20 23.40
N VAL A 252 -5.57 12.47 22.11
CA VAL A 252 -4.48 13.31 21.58
C VAL A 252 -4.68 14.80 21.87
N ASP A 253 -5.94 15.25 21.87
CA ASP A 253 -6.37 16.59 22.26
C ASP A 253 -6.27 16.84 23.78
N GLY A 254 -5.94 15.79 24.56
CA GLY A 254 -5.80 15.87 26.01
C GLY A 254 -7.09 15.63 26.80
N ASN A 255 -8.20 15.28 26.14
CA ASN A 255 -9.44 14.93 26.82
C ASN A 255 -9.26 13.70 27.72
N THR A 256 -9.92 13.72 28.88
CA THR A 256 -10.07 12.59 29.80
C THR A 256 -11.11 11.59 29.28
N ASP A 257 -11.13 10.38 29.86
CA ASP A 257 -12.12 9.36 29.48
C ASP A 257 -13.55 9.82 29.84
N GLU A 258 -13.68 10.59 30.91
CA GLU A 258 -14.91 11.22 31.38
C GLU A 258 -15.41 12.28 30.39
N GLU A 259 -14.55 13.20 29.95
CA GLU A 259 -14.90 14.20 28.93
C GLU A 259 -15.28 13.54 27.58
N LEU A 260 -14.54 12.51 27.19
CA LEU A 260 -14.85 11.72 25.99
C LEU A 260 -16.20 11.00 26.10
N SER A 261 -16.55 10.51 27.29
CA SER A 261 -17.82 9.82 27.53
C SER A 261 -19.02 10.74 27.30
N VAL A 262 -18.93 11.98 27.81
CA VAL A 262 -19.94 13.03 27.61
C VAL A 262 -19.98 13.44 26.14
N ARG A 263 -18.82 13.73 25.55
CA ARG A 263 -18.70 14.24 24.16
C ARG A 263 -19.20 13.23 23.13
N LEU A 264 -19.03 11.94 23.38
CA LEU A 264 -19.40 10.86 22.45
C LEU A 264 -20.70 10.16 22.82
N ASN A 265 -21.38 10.60 23.89
CA ASN A 265 -22.60 10.01 24.42
C ASN A 265 -22.50 8.48 24.60
N VAL A 266 -21.42 8.03 25.27
CA VAL A 266 -21.19 6.62 25.61
C VAL A 266 -20.63 6.50 27.01
N SER A 267 -20.76 5.32 27.64
CA SER A 267 -20.24 5.13 29.00
C SER A 267 -18.72 5.22 29.07
N VAL A 268 -18.17 5.71 30.18
CA VAL A 268 -16.72 5.73 30.47
C VAL A 268 -16.09 4.34 30.31
N LYS A 269 -16.81 3.28 30.71
CA LYS A 269 -16.39 1.88 30.50
C LYS A 269 -16.16 1.55 29.02
N THR A 270 -17.00 2.07 28.13
CA THR A 270 -16.86 1.90 26.67
C THR A 270 -15.65 2.68 26.16
N ILE A 271 -15.45 3.92 26.63
CA ILE A 271 -14.27 4.72 26.30
C ILE A 271 -12.99 4.00 26.71
N ARG A 272 -12.88 3.53 27.96
CA ARG A 272 -11.71 2.78 28.45
C ARG A 272 -11.43 1.54 27.60
N ARG A 273 -12.47 0.78 27.25
CA ARG A 273 -12.33 -0.38 26.36
C ARG A 273 -11.83 0.02 24.97
N ASP A 274 -12.38 1.10 24.39
CA ASP A 274 -11.96 1.60 23.09
C ASP A 274 -10.50 2.13 23.15
N VAL A 275 -10.08 2.82 24.22
CA VAL A 275 -8.68 3.24 24.45
C VAL A 275 -7.76 2.04 24.57
N THR A 276 -8.10 1.03 25.37
CA THR A 276 -7.32 -0.21 25.49
C THR A 276 -7.19 -0.91 24.14
N ARG A 277 -8.29 -0.99 23.37
CA ARG A 277 -8.27 -1.59 22.04
C ARG A 277 -7.35 -0.85 21.08
N VAL A 278 -7.39 0.48 21.09
CA VAL A 278 -6.51 1.31 20.26
C VAL A 278 -5.04 1.15 20.69
N ARG A 279 -4.77 1.01 21.99
CA ARG A 279 -3.43 0.74 22.51
C ARG A 279 -2.89 -0.62 22.08
N GLU A 280 -3.71 -1.67 22.16
CA GLU A 280 -3.38 -3.01 21.64
C GLU A 280 -3.05 -2.95 20.15
N LEU A 281 -3.87 -2.24 19.36
CA LEU A 281 -3.70 -2.10 17.92
C LEU A 281 -2.41 -1.39 17.53
N LEU A 282 -2.01 -0.38 18.31
CA LEU A 282 -0.78 0.40 18.06
C LEU A 282 0.45 -0.17 18.78
N GLY A 283 0.32 -1.30 19.50
CA GLY A 283 1.43 -1.94 20.21
C GLY A 283 1.98 -1.10 21.36
N VAL A 284 1.16 -0.25 21.99
CA VAL A 284 1.61 0.70 23.03
C VAL A 284 1.05 0.40 24.42
N SER A 285 1.91 0.48 25.42
CA SER A 285 1.60 0.12 26.81
C SER A 285 1.19 1.30 27.69
N SER A 286 1.13 2.52 27.17
CA SER A 286 0.72 3.70 27.94
C SER A 286 -0.09 4.70 27.11
N ARG A 287 -0.85 5.57 27.79
CA ARG A 287 -1.60 6.67 27.14
C ARG A 287 -0.64 7.70 26.52
N THR A 288 0.47 7.99 27.19
CA THR A 288 1.50 8.90 26.67
C THR A 288 2.14 8.34 25.40
N SER A 289 2.49 7.04 25.39
CA SER A 289 2.99 6.36 24.19
C SER A 289 1.94 6.36 23.08
N LEU A 290 0.67 6.15 23.42
CA LEU A 290 -0.42 6.25 22.45
C LEU A 290 -0.48 7.63 21.78
N ILE A 291 -0.40 8.72 22.55
CA ILE A 291 -0.42 10.09 22.02
C ILE A 291 0.79 10.32 21.12
N ALA A 292 1.99 9.93 21.56
CA ALA A 292 3.22 10.08 20.79
C ALA A 292 3.16 9.32 19.46
N THR A 293 2.77 8.04 19.49
CA THR A 293 2.62 7.19 18.30
C THR A 293 1.55 7.73 17.36
N ALA A 294 0.41 8.18 17.88
CA ALA A 294 -0.66 8.76 17.05
C ALA A 294 -0.21 10.03 16.31
N ARG A 295 0.59 10.89 16.95
CA ARG A 295 1.17 12.09 16.31
C ARG A 295 2.20 11.74 15.23
N VAL A 296 3.08 10.78 15.51
CA VAL A 296 4.10 10.30 14.55
C VAL A 296 3.44 9.70 13.31
N LEU A 297 2.34 8.97 13.49
CA LEU A 297 1.60 8.31 12.40
C LEU A 297 0.55 9.22 11.73
N HIS A 298 0.42 10.48 12.17
CA HIS A 298 -0.59 11.44 11.69
C HIS A 298 -2.04 10.90 11.74
N LEU A 299 -2.37 10.11 12.78
CA LEU A 299 -3.69 9.48 12.96
C LEU A 299 -4.72 10.37 13.67
N ALA A 300 -4.27 11.47 14.27
CA ALA A 300 -5.09 12.43 15.01
C ALA A 300 -4.51 13.84 14.89
#